data_AF-A0A7C5SZE8-F1
#
_entry.id   AF-A0A7C5SZE8-F1
#
_cell.length_a   1.000
_cell.length_b   1.000
_cell.length_c   1.000
_cell.angle_alpha   90.00
_cell.angle_beta   90.00
_cell.angle_gamma   90.00
#
_symmetry.space_group_name_H-M   'P 1'
#
loop_
_entity.id
_entity.type
_entity.pdbx_description
1 polymer ?
#
loop_
_entity_poly.entity_id
_entity_poly.type
_entity_poly.pdbx_seq_one_letter_code
_entity_poly.pdbx_strand_id
1 'polypeptide(L)'
;MRGILVIFLALFAGLGSAQLYPQSFTCTGETRGDLCWLSDARMYAVARWHFTNVRFGEWTLVLEGEGHDPCATCSVGRDITVQVFWRESPDQPWNWTFVVLQNVVPETGPLGYKVRAELPLKLYGPELWVLVRRAVLCDPYPGFSWNSAYLLAPKLPEISPPPP
;
A
#
# COMPACT_ATOMS: atom_id res chain seq x y z
N MET A 1 -17.76 55.75 9.33
CA MET A 1 -18.12 54.48 10.00
C MET A 1 -17.19 53.41 9.46
N ARG A 2 -16.39 52.82 10.36
CA ARG A 2 -15.35 51.82 10.06
C ARG A 2 -16.01 50.48 9.72
N GLY A 3 -15.94 50.05 8.47
CA GLY A 3 -16.26 48.68 8.08
C GLY A 3 -15.02 47.82 8.22
N ILE A 4 -14.94 47.06 9.32
CA ILE A 4 -13.90 46.06 9.56
C ILE A 4 -14.21 44.87 8.65
N LEU A 5 -13.41 44.68 7.60
CA LEU A 5 -13.42 43.44 6.82
C LEU A 5 -12.56 42.41 7.55
N VAL A 6 -13.20 41.54 8.33
CA VAL A 6 -12.55 40.39 8.96
C VAL A 6 -12.30 39.34 7.88
N ILE A 7 -11.05 39.17 7.46
CA ILE A 7 -10.64 38.06 6.59
C ILE A 7 -10.30 36.86 7.48
N PHE A 8 -11.26 35.95 7.63
CA PHE A 8 -11.06 34.58 8.12
C PHE A 8 -10.91 33.66 6.89
N LEU A 9 -9.70 33.15 6.61
CA LEU A 9 -9.39 32.04 5.67
C LEU A 9 -7.85 31.88 5.68
N ALA A 10 -7.21 30.75 5.97
CA ALA A 10 -7.67 29.40 6.26
C ALA A 10 -6.58 28.70 7.11
N LEU A 11 -6.98 28.08 8.22
CA LEU A 11 -6.18 27.15 9.01
C LEU A 11 -6.14 25.81 8.27
N PHE A 12 -5.12 25.56 7.45
CA PHE A 12 -4.84 24.20 6.95
C PHE A 12 -3.34 24.01 6.75
N ALA A 13 -2.71 23.33 7.70
CA ALA A 13 -1.67 22.34 7.45
C ALA A 13 -1.29 21.68 8.78
N GLY A 14 -2.18 20.82 9.29
CA GLY A 14 -1.69 19.72 10.11
C GLY A 14 -0.74 18.93 9.22
N LEU A 15 0.56 18.94 9.56
CA LEU A 15 1.61 18.17 8.89
C LEU A 15 1.41 16.68 9.19
N GLY A 16 0.32 16.11 8.68
CA GLY A 16 0.20 14.68 8.52
C GLY A 16 1.24 14.23 7.49
N SER A 17 1.93 13.12 7.75
CA SER A 17 2.79 12.45 6.78
C SER A 17 2.08 12.36 5.43
N ALA A 18 2.63 13.01 4.40
CA ALA A 18 2.02 13.08 3.08
C ALA A 18 1.88 11.67 2.50
N GLN A 19 0.63 11.26 2.24
CA GLN A 19 0.30 10.01 1.54
C GLN A 19 0.27 10.29 0.04
N LEU A 20 0.95 9.44 -0.73
CA LEU A 20 0.91 9.45 -2.19
C LEU A 20 0.25 8.17 -2.70
N TYR A 21 -0.87 8.34 -3.39
CA TYR A 21 -1.63 7.27 -4.01
C TYR A 21 -1.18 7.05 -5.47
N PRO A 22 -1.38 5.84 -6.02
CA PRO A 22 -0.93 5.49 -7.36
C PRO A 22 -1.77 6.20 -8.42
N GLN A 23 -1.15 6.59 -9.52
CA GLN A 23 -1.87 7.16 -10.67
C GLN A 23 -2.70 6.09 -11.39
N SER A 24 -2.22 4.84 -11.44
CA SER A 24 -2.95 3.75 -12.09
C SER A 24 -2.75 2.41 -11.39
N PHE A 25 -3.72 1.51 -11.61
CA PHE A 25 -3.73 0.14 -11.12
C PHE A 25 -4.14 -0.80 -12.26
N THR A 26 -3.43 -1.92 -12.39
CA THR A 26 -3.80 -2.99 -13.32
C THR A 26 -3.64 -4.32 -12.62
N CYS A 27 -4.44 -5.31 -13.02
CA CYS A 27 -4.38 -6.63 -12.44
C CYS A 27 -4.66 -7.73 -13.46
N THR A 28 -4.05 -8.89 -13.26
CA THR A 28 -4.28 -10.10 -14.06
C THR A 28 -4.94 -11.24 -13.29
N GLY A 29 -5.31 -10.99 -12.03
CA GLY A 29 -6.05 -11.94 -11.18
C GLY A 29 -7.55 -11.93 -11.45
N GLU A 30 -8.29 -12.58 -10.56
CA GLU A 30 -9.74 -12.65 -10.63
C GLU A 30 -10.38 -11.40 -10.03
N THR A 31 -11.08 -10.61 -10.85
CA THR A 31 -11.81 -9.43 -10.37
C THR A 31 -13.15 -9.83 -9.76
N ARG A 32 -13.38 -9.48 -8.49
CA ARG A 32 -14.69 -9.60 -7.82
C ARG A 32 -14.97 -8.31 -7.06
N GLY A 33 -15.98 -7.55 -7.49
CA GLY A 33 -16.20 -6.19 -6.98
C GLY A 33 -14.99 -5.30 -7.30
N ASP A 34 -14.55 -4.50 -6.33
CA ASP A 34 -13.40 -3.59 -6.49
C ASP A 34 -12.04 -4.27 -6.22
N LEU A 35 -12.06 -5.56 -5.84
CA LEU A 35 -10.86 -6.32 -5.52
C LEU A 35 -10.44 -7.19 -6.68
N CYS A 36 -9.13 -7.19 -6.92
CA CYS A 36 -8.45 -8.19 -7.71
C CYS A 36 -7.82 -9.24 -6.81
N TRP A 37 -8.32 -10.46 -6.91
CA TRP A 37 -7.85 -11.62 -6.16
C TRP A 37 -6.74 -12.32 -6.90
N LEU A 38 -5.58 -12.46 -6.24
CA LEU A 38 -4.47 -13.24 -6.77
C LEU A 38 -4.68 -14.73 -6.46
N SER A 39 -5.80 -15.32 -6.85
CA SER A 39 -6.23 -16.67 -6.46
C SER A 39 -5.68 -17.80 -7.36
N ASP A 40 -4.94 -17.48 -8.42
CA ASP A 40 -4.58 -18.46 -9.44
C ASP A 40 -3.59 -19.52 -8.90
N ALA A 41 -3.85 -20.79 -9.23
CA ALA A 41 -3.05 -21.92 -8.75
C ALA A 41 -1.61 -21.93 -9.30
N ARG A 42 -1.34 -21.20 -10.39
CA ARG A 42 -0.01 -21.09 -11.00
C ARG A 42 0.81 -19.92 -10.44
N MET A 43 0.23 -19.09 -9.56
CA MET A 43 0.84 -17.90 -8.98
C MET A 43 1.39 -16.91 -10.02
N TYR A 44 0.70 -16.80 -11.16
CA TYR A 44 1.01 -15.85 -12.23
C TYR A 44 0.15 -14.58 -12.18
N ALA A 45 -0.92 -14.56 -11.38
CA ALA A 45 -1.70 -13.36 -11.16
C ALA A 45 -0.84 -12.30 -10.46
N VAL A 46 -0.94 -11.07 -10.96
CA VAL A 46 -0.22 -9.92 -10.43
C VAL A 46 -1.13 -8.74 -10.26
N ALA A 47 -0.91 -8.00 -9.18
CA ALA A 47 -1.45 -6.67 -8.95
C ALA A 47 -0.35 -5.64 -9.20
N ARG A 48 -0.62 -4.59 -9.97
CA ARG A 48 0.38 -3.61 -10.39
C ARG A 48 -0.11 -2.19 -10.15
N TRP A 49 0.75 -1.38 -9.56
CA TRP A 49 0.53 0.04 -9.34
C TRP A 49 1.62 0.85 -10.00
N HIS A 50 1.24 2.03 -10.50
CA HIS A 50 2.18 3.02 -10.99
C HIS A 50 1.97 4.32 -10.21
N PHE A 51 3.01 4.80 -9.56
CA PHE A 51 3.06 6.06 -8.85
C PHE A 51 3.84 7.08 -9.68
N THR A 52 3.33 8.30 -9.73
CA THR A 52 4.00 9.46 -10.30
C THR A 52 4.19 10.53 -9.23
N ASN A 53 5.08 11.49 -9.48
CA ASN A 53 5.43 12.54 -8.53
C ASN A 53 6.07 12.01 -7.25
N VAL A 54 6.76 10.87 -7.34
CA VAL A 54 7.62 10.37 -6.28
C VAL A 54 8.80 11.32 -6.17
N ARG A 55 9.12 11.77 -4.95
CA ARG A 55 10.29 12.62 -4.74
C ARG A 55 11.47 11.74 -4.36
N PHE A 56 12.69 12.18 -4.70
CA PHE A 56 13.90 11.56 -4.18
C PHE A 56 13.84 11.50 -2.65
N GLY A 57 14.17 10.34 -2.07
CA GLY A 57 14.31 10.16 -0.63
C GLY A 57 13.82 8.82 -0.10
N GLU A 58 13.74 8.75 1.22
CA GLU A 58 13.16 7.62 1.94
C GLU A 58 11.63 7.66 1.82
N TRP A 59 11.01 6.52 1.59
CA TRP A 59 9.56 6.33 1.55
C TRP A 59 9.20 5.02 2.23
N THR A 60 7.97 4.90 2.69
CA THR A 60 7.41 3.60 3.07
C THR A 60 6.29 3.24 2.10
N LEU A 61 6.46 2.17 1.35
CA LEU A 61 5.36 1.54 0.62
C LEU A 61 4.50 0.78 1.62
N VAL A 62 3.24 1.20 1.75
CA VAL A 62 2.23 0.47 2.51
C VAL A 62 1.41 -0.36 1.53
N LEU A 63 1.24 -1.63 1.86
CA LEU A 63 0.32 -2.53 1.18
C LEU A 63 -0.80 -2.89 2.15
N GLU A 64 -2.04 -2.65 1.74
CA GLU A 64 -3.25 -3.05 2.44
C GLU A 64 -4.12 -3.90 1.52
N GLY A 65 -4.73 -4.94 2.05
CA GLY A 65 -5.58 -5.81 1.24
C GLY A 65 -6.57 -6.58 2.07
N GLU A 66 -7.23 -7.51 1.38
CA GLU A 66 -8.09 -8.50 2.01
C GLU A 66 -7.49 -9.90 1.85
N GLY A 67 -7.63 -10.73 2.89
CA GLY A 67 -7.28 -12.13 2.84
C GLY A 67 -8.51 -12.99 2.64
N HIS A 68 -8.34 -14.02 1.81
CA HIS A 68 -9.30 -15.13 1.67
C HIS A 68 -8.57 -16.43 1.92
N ASP A 69 -8.80 -17.03 3.09
CA ASP A 69 -8.19 -18.28 3.47
C ASP A 69 -9.07 -19.47 3.04
N PRO A 70 -8.63 -20.27 2.04
CA PRO A 70 -9.39 -21.45 1.60
C PRO A 70 -9.36 -22.60 2.63
N CYS A 71 -8.64 -22.46 3.74
CA CYS A 71 -8.56 -23.44 4.82
C CYS A 71 -9.93 -23.65 5.49
N ALA A 72 -10.56 -24.79 5.23
CA ALA A 72 -11.89 -25.14 5.76
C ALA A 72 -11.94 -25.28 7.29
N THR A 73 -10.80 -25.51 7.95
CA THR A 73 -10.71 -25.72 9.40
C THR A 73 -10.17 -24.51 10.15
N CYS A 74 -9.77 -23.45 9.44
CA CYS A 74 -9.20 -22.25 10.05
C CYS A 74 -10.32 -21.35 10.58
N SER A 75 -10.21 -20.94 11.84
CA SER A 75 -11.18 -20.05 12.49
C SER A 75 -10.83 -18.57 12.38
N VAL A 76 -9.57 -18.26 12.05
CA VAL A 76 -9.03 -16.89 11.97
C VAL A 76 -8.26 -16.70 10.67
N GLY A 77 -8.23 -15.46 10.17
CA GLY A 77 -7.37 -15.09 9.05
C GLY A 77 -5.89 -15.26 9.36
N ARG A 78 -5.13 -15.83 8.42
CA ARG A 78 -3.67 -16.02 8.51
C ARG A 78 -2.91 -14.90 7.81
N ASP A 79 -1.66 -14.69 8.21
CA ASP A 79 -0.73 -13.85 7.48
C ASP A 79 -0.49 -14.39 6.06
N ILE A 80 -0.13 -13.51 5.13
CA ILE A 80 0.04 -13.84 3.71
C ILE A 80 1.42 -13.39 3.24
N THR A 81 2.23 -14.31 2.76
CA THR A 81 3.52 -13.99 2.14
C THR A 81 3.32 -13.66 0.66
N VAL A 82 3.72 -12.45 0.29
CA VAL A 82 3.74 -11.99 -1.11
C VAL A 82 5.16 -11.65 -1.53
N GLN A 83 5.41 -11.71 -2.83
CA GLN A 83 6.62 -11.17 -3.41
C GLN A 83 6.30 -9.82 -4.04
N VAL A 84 7.04 -8.81 -3.59
CA VAL A 84 6.91 -7.43 -4.04
C VAL A 84 8.09 -7.12 -4.93
N PHE A 85 7.80 -6.62 -6.13
CA PHE A 85 8.76 -6.14 -7.10
C PHE A 85 8.58 -4.64 -7.26
N TRP A 86 9.67 -3.90 -7.41
CA TRP A 86 9.61 -2.49 -7.75
C TRP A 86 10.74 -2.05 -8.69
N ARG A 87 10.48 -0.98 -9.44
CA ARG A 87 11.47 -0.28 -10.27
C ARG A 87 11.06 1.18 -10.43
N GLU A 88 12.02 2.04 -10.73
CA GLU A 88 11.82 3.49 -10.81
C GLU A 88 11.82 4.03 -12.25
N SER A 89 12.03 3.12 -13.22
CA SER A 89 11.89 3.39 -14.65
C SER A 89 11.66 2.07 -15.41
N PRO A 90 10.96 2.05 -16.57
CA PRO A 90 10.65 0.82 -17.31
C PRO A 90 11.87 0.10 -17.90
N ASP A 91 12.98 0.83 -18.09
CA ASP A 91 14.27 0.34 -18.61
C ASP A 91 15.17 -0.25 -17.50
N GLN A 92 14.84 -0.01 -16.23
CA GLN A 92 15.57 -0.57 -15.10
C GLN A 92 15.13 -2.01 -14.77
N PRO A 93 16.05 -2.85 -14.26
CA PRO A 93 15.69 -4.15 -13.72
C PRO A 93 14.76 -4.00 -12.50
N TRP A 94 13.95 -5.03 -12.26
CA TRP A 94 13.12 -5.08 -11.05
C TRP A 94 13.96 -5.45 -9.84
N ASN A 95 13.88 -4.63 -8.80
CA ASN A 95 14.20 -5.04 -7.44
C ASN A 95 13.06 -5.89 -6.89
N TRP A 96 13.34 -6.75 -5.91
CA TRP A 96 12.31 -7.56 -5.28
C TRP A 96 12.66 -8.01 -3.87
N THR A 97 11.63 -8.32 -3.09
CA THR A 97 11.74 -8.96 -1.79
C THR A 97 10.46 -9.73 -1.44
N PHE A 98 10.51 -10.57 -0.40
CA PHE A 98 9.31 -11.13 0.21
C PHE A 98 8.81 -10.21 1.31
N VAL A 99 7.49 -10.06 1.39
CA VAL A 99 6.80 -9.24 2.38
C VAL A 99 5.67 -10.06 2.98
N VAL A 100 5.51 -9.99 4.31
CA VAL A 100 4.43 -10.65 5.03
C VAL A 100 3.33 -9.63 5.29
N LEU A 101 2.17 -9.83 4.68
CA LEU A 101 0.95 -9.08 4.98
C LEU A 101 0.36 -9.65 6.26
N GLN A 102 0.42 -8.88 7.33
CA GLN A 102 -0.04 -9.27 8.65
C GLN A 102 -1.56 -9.11 8.75
N ASN A 103 -2.26 -10.09 9.31
CA ASN A 103 -3.66 -9.92 9.68
C ASN A 103 -3.78 -8.82 10.74
N VAL A 104 -4.49 -7.73 10.44
CA VAL A 104 -4.64 -6.58 11.36
C VAL A 104 -5.85 -6.71 12.29
N VAL A 105 -6.71 -7.69 12.07
CA VAL A 105 -7.85 -8.00 12.95
C VAL A 105 -7.85 -9.50 13.27
N PRO A 106 -7.18 -9.91 14.37
CA PRO A 106 -6.99 -11.32 14.70
C PRO A 106 -8.28 -12.13 14.86
N GLU A 107 -9.40 -11.48 15.19
CA GLU A 107 -10.69 -12.12 15.44
C GLU A 107 -11.61 -12.19 14.21
N THR A 108 -11.18 -11.66 13.06
CA THR A 108 -11.99 -11.76 11.83
C THR A 108 -11.88 -13.17 11.27
N GLY A 109 -13.03 -13.72 10.87
CA GLY A 109 -13.10 -15.02 10.21
C GLY A 109 -12.25 -15.11 8.94
N PRO A 110 -12.09 -16.30 8.34
CA PRO A 110 -11.10 -16.57 7.29
C PRO A 110 -11.38 -15.87 5.95
N LEU A 111 -12.45 -15.08 5.83
CA LEU A 111 -12.91 -14.49 4.59
C LEU A 111 -13.00 -12.96 4.73
N GLY A 112 -12.33 -12.23 3.83
CA GLY A 112 -12.42 -10.77 3.76
C GLY A 112 -11.73 -10.03 4.92
N TYR A 113 -10.85 -10.71 5.66
CA TYR A 113 -10.11 -10.09 6.76
C TYR A 113 -9.03 -9.15 6.22
N LYS A 114 -8.75 -8.07 6.94
CA LYS A 114 -7.79 -7.06 6.50
C LYS A 114 -6.36 -7.51 6.77
N VAL A 115 -5.49 -7.29 5.79
CA VAL A 115 -4.04 -7.53 5.93
C VAL A 115 -3.24 -6.28 5.58
N ARG A 116 -2.09 -6.09 6.24
CA ARG A 116 -1.23 -4.92 6.04
C ARG A 116 0.25 -5.28 6.09
N ALA A 117 1.06 -4.61 5.27
CA ALA A 117 2.50 -4.59 5.43
C ALA A 117 3.08 -3.23 5.09
N GLU A 118 4.29 -2.98 5.58
CA GLU A 118 5.08 -1.80 5.29
C GLU A 118 6.45 -2.21 4.77
N LEU A 119 6.88 -1.60 3.67
CA LEU A 119 8.18 -1.83 3.03
C LEU A 119 8.91 -0.49 2.91
N PRO A 120 9.94 -0.24 3.73
CA PRO A 120 10.81 0.91 3.56
C PRO A 120 11.56 0.83 2.23
N LEU A 121 11.57 1.93 1.48
CA LEU A 121 12.19 2.07 0.18
C LEU A 121 13.02 3.36 0.15
N LYS A 122 14.19 3.29 -0.47
CA LYS A 122 14.96 4.47 -0.83
C LYS A 122 14.84 4.69 -2.33
N LEU A 123 14.18 5.78 -2.72
CA LEU A 123 13.81 6.08 -4.10
C LEU A 123 14.59 7.29 -4.60
N TYR A 124 14.94 7.25 -5.88
CA TYR A 124 15.79 8.18 -6.60
C TYR A 124 15.09 8.81 -7.82
N GLY A 125 14.03 8.18 -8.34
CA GLY A 125 13.29 8.58 -9.54
C GLY A 125 11.92 9.22 -9.25
N PRO A 126 11.33 9.88 -10.27
CA PRO A 126 10.02 10.54 -10.16
C PRO A 126 8.83 9.58 -10.24
N GLU A 127 9.09 8.32 -10.61
CA GLU A 127 8.09 7.29 -10.85
C GLU A 127 8.45 6.04 -10.07
N LEU A 128 7.44 5.25 -9.72
CA LEU A 128 7.60 3.94 -9.08
C LEU A 128 6.55 2.99 -9.65
N TRP A 129 7.00 1.88 -10.23
CA TRP A 129 6.14 0.75 -10.54
C TRP A 129 6.28 -0.27 -9.44
N VAL A 130 5.15 -0.72 -8.92
CA VAL A 130 5.07 -1.80 -7.93
C VAL A 130 4.29 -2.94 -8.55
N LEU A 131 4.79 -4.16 -8.37
CA LEU A 131 4.11 -5.38 -8.76
C LEU A 131 4.11 -6.34 -7.56
N VAL A 132 2.94 -6.89 -7.24
CA VAL A 132 2.78 -7.88 -6.18
C VAL A 132 2.27 -9.18 -6.78
N ARG A 133 2.86 -10.30 -6.34
CA ARG A 133 2.40 -11.66 -6.64
C ARG A 133 2.40 -12.52 -5.39
N ARG A 134 1.65 -13.62 -5.40
CA ARG A 134 1.73 -14.62 -4.33
C ARG A 134 3.10 -15.30 -4.32
N ALA A 135 3.57 -15.62 -3.11
CA ALA A 135 4.84 -16.31 -2.91
C ALA A 135 4.66 -17.78 -2.51
N VAL A 136 3.59 -18.11 -1.79
CA VAL A 136 3.40 -19.43 -1.17
C VAL A 136 2.03 -19.99 -1.56
N LEU A 137 2.01 -21.25 -2.03
CA LEU A 137 0.81 -21.90 -2.54
C LEU A 137 -0.25 -22.13 -1.45
N CYS A 138 0.19 -22.45 -0.23
CA CYS A 138 -0.67 -22.74 0.92
C CYS A 138 -1.10 -21.49 1.71
N ASP A 139 -0.59 -20.32 1.34
CA ASP A 139 -1.00 -19.06 1.95
C ASP A 139 -2.37 -18.64 1.41
N PRO A 140 -3.16 -17.91 2.22
CA PRO A 140 -4.41 -17.31 1.80
C PRO A 140 -4.27 -16.48 0.51
N TYR A 141 -5.38 -16.26 -0.19
CA TYR A 141 -5.40 -15.47 -1.41
C TYR A 141 -5.53 -13.99 -1.05
N PRO A 142 -4.56 -13.14 -1.43
CA PRO A 142 -4.68 -11.71 -1.21
C PRO A 142 -5.56 -11.07 -2.31
N GLY A 143 -6.45 -10.19 -1.89
CA GLY A 143 -7.27 -9.31 -2.72
C GLY A 143 -6.77 -7.87 -2.60
N PHE A 144 -6.55 -7.23 -3.74
CA PHE A 144 -6.03 -5.87 -3.81
C PHE A 144 -6.87 -4.98 -4.73
N SER A 145 -6.94 -3.69 -4.43
CA SER A 145 -7.58 -2.69 -5.29
C SER A 145 -6.59 -1.58 -5.68
N TRP A 146 -7.09 -0.54 -6.35
CA TRP A 146 -6.30 0.66 -6.61
C TRP A 146 -5.76 1.34 -5.33
N ASN A 147 -6.54 1.38 -4.24
CA ASN A 147 -6.13 2.04 -2.99
C ASN A 147 -5.31 1.14 -2.04
N SER A 148 -5.10 -0.12 -2.42
CA SER A 148 -4.35 -1.11 -1.64
C SER A 148 -2.84 -0.84 -1.57
N ALA A 149 -2.33 0.10 -2.34
CA ALA A 149 -0.93 0.50 -2.26
C ALA A 149 -0.85 2.02 -2.16
N TYR A 150 -0.05 2.52 -1.22
CA TYR A 150 0.25 3.94 -1.10
C TYR A 150 1.63 4.17 -0.48
N LEU A 151 2.22 5.32 -0.77
CA LEU A 151 3.52 5.71 -0.26
C LEU A 151 3.35 6.72 0.88
N LEU A 152 4.06 6.51 1.98
CA LEU A 152 4.20 7.45 3.08
C LEU A 152 5.54 8.17 2.98
N ALA A 153 5.49 9.51 2.93
CA ALA A 153 6.68 10.31 3.08
C ALA A 153 7.20 10.23 4.54
N PRO A 154 8.51 10.45 4.77
CA PRO A 154 9.07 10.49 6.11
C PRO A 154 8.36 11.57 6.93
N LYS A 155 8.07 11.29 8.19
CA LYS A 155 7.60 12.33 9.12
C LYS A 155 8.71 13.36 9.27
N LEU A 156 8.43 14.61 8.91
CA LEU A 156 9.34 15.71 9.23
C LEU A 156 9.50 15.76 10.75
N PRO A 157 10.72 15.96 11.27
CA PRO A 157 10.92 16.12 12.71
C PRO A 157 10.06 17.30 13.20
N GLU A 158 9.33 17.05 14.27
CA GLU A 158 8.50 18.07 14.92
C GLU A 158 9.44 19.14 15.48
N ILE A 159 9.40 20.34 14.89
CA ILE A 159 10.13 21.48 15.43
C ILE A 159 9.35 21.91 16.67
N SER A 160 9.85 21.56 17.86
CA SER A 160 9.28 22.06 19.11
C SER A 160 9.32 23.60 19.09
N PRO A 161 8.23 24.30 19.39
CA PRO A 161 8.28 25.76 19.49
C PRO A 161 9.32 26.17 20.55
N PRO A 162 10.04 27.29 20.34
CA PRO A 162 10.97 27.78 21.34
C PRO A 162 10.22 28.03 22.68
N PRO A 163 10.85 27.74 23.83
CA PRO A 163 10.22 28.02 25.13
C PRO A 163 9.91 29.52 25.29
N PRO A 164 8.85 29.87 26.05
CA PRO A 164 8.38 31.24 26.24
C PRO A 164 9.36 32.15 26.98
#